data_AF-A0A9W4T792-F1
#
_entry.id   AF-A0A9W4T792-F1
#
_cell.length_a   1.000
_cell.length_b   1.000
_cell.length_c   1.000
_cell.angle_alpha   90.00
_cell.angle_beta   90.00
_cell.angle_gamma   90.00
#
_symmetry.space_group_name_H-M   'P 1'
#
loop_
_entity.id
_entity.type
_entity.pdbx_description
1 polymer ?
#
loop_
_entity_poly.entity_id
_entity_poly.type
_entity_poly.pdbx_seq_one_letter_code
_entity_poly.pdbx_strand_id
1 'polypeptide(L)' 'ISRVQSSGNAMYESRYQNFALNFGNSDLVINNNAGSCNQCYYESTILDTNNFTIEEMEIFRTN' A
#
# COMPACT_ATOMS: atom_id res chain seq x y z
N ILE A 1 5.73 4.27 12.82
CA ILE A 1 5.20 3.03 12.19
C ILE A 1 3.70 3.21 12.09
N SER A 2 3.20 3.62 10.92
CA SER A 2 1.75 3.73 10.69
C SER A 2 1.20 2.34 10.46
N ARG A 3 0.18 1.94 11.24
CA ARG A 3 -0.38 0.60 11.22
C ARG A 3 -1.76 0.65 10.56
N VAL A 4 -2.04 -0.33 9.71
CA VAL A 4 -3.41 -0.54 9.23
C VAL A 4 -4.29 -0.92 10.43
N GLN A 5 -5.44 -0.27 10.61
CA GLN A 5 -6.31 -0.45 11.78
C GLN A 5 -6.84 -1.88 11.98
N SER A 6 -6.87 -2.70 10.92
CA SER A 6 -7.30 -4.11 10.95
C SER A 6 -6.29 -4.99 10.24
N SER A 7 -5.85 -6.07 10.91
CA SER A 7 -4.84 -7.01 10.39
C SER A 7 -5.26 -7.72 9.10
N GLY A 8 -6.56 -7.94 8.88
CA GLY A 8 -7.10 -8.50 7.63
C GLY A 8 -6.94 -7.58 6.42
N ASN A 9 -6.71 -6.28 6.65
CA ASN A 9 -6.48 -5.27 5.62
C ASN A 9 -4.98 -4.95 5.44
N ALA A 10 -4.11 -5.66 6.17
CA ALA A 10 -2.70 -5.32 6.26
C ALA A 10 -1.90 -5.75 5.04
N MET A 11 -2.25 -6.85 4.34
CA MET A 11 -1.65 -7.26 3.07
C MET A 11 -2.54 -8.25 2.32
N TYR A 12 -2.75 -8.03 1.02
CA TYR A 12 -3.31 -9.03 0.11
C TYR A 12 -2.36 -9.26 -1.08
N GLU A 13 -1.54 -10.31 -1.02
CA GLU A 13 -0.83 -10.82 -2.20
C GLU A 13 -1.82 -11.71 -2.98
N SER A 14 -2.58 -11.11 -3.91
CA SER A 14 -3.46 -11.89 -4.79
C SER A 14 -2.62 -12.72 -5.75
N ARG A 15 -2.66 -14.06 -5.64
CA ARG A 15 -2.07 -14.95 -6.65
C ARG A 15 -2.80 -14.92 -8.00
N TYR A 16 -3.94 -14.23 -8.06
CA TYR A 16 -4.80 -14.19 -9.23
C TYR A 16 -5.17 -12.74 -9.53
N GLN A 17 -4.68 -12.25 -10.66
CA GLN A 17 -5.04 -10.99 -11.33
C GLN A 17 -4.36 -9.73 -10.78
N ASN A 18 -3.39 -9.22 -11.56
CA ASN A 18 -2.68 -7.93 -11.45
C ASN A 18 -2.01 -7.66 -10.10
N PHE A 19 -0.68 -7.53 -10.12
CA PHE A 19 0.24 -7.34 -8.98
C PHE A 19 0.06 -6.00 -8.25
N ALA A 20 -1.16 -5.62 -7.89
CA ALA A 20 -1.40 -4.47 -7.07
C ALA A 20 -1.10 -4.84 -5.61
N LEU A 21 -0.05 -4.26 -5.02
CA LEU A 21 0.11 -4.29 -3.57
C LEU A 21 -0.98 -3.39 -2.98
N ASN A 22 -1.83 -3.94 -2.13
CA ASN A 22 -2.97 -3.24 -1.57
C ASN A 22 -2.91 -3.30 -0.04
N PHE A 23 -2.95 -2.12 0.57
CA PHE A 23 -2.86 -1.93 2.00
C PHE A 23 -4.00 -1.01 2.48
N GLY A 24 -4.48 -1.26 3.70
CA GLY A 24 -5.36 -0.32 4.38
C GLY A 24 -6.76 -0.21 3.78
N ASN A 25 -7.31 -1.29 3.20
CA ASN A 25 -8.60 -1.26 2.50
C ASN A 25 -8.56 -0.42 1.21
N SER A 26 -7.58 -0.68 0.34
CA SER A 26 -7.31 0.09 -0.88
C SER A 26 -6.96 1.56 -0.64
N ASP A 27 -6.50 1.90 0.57
CA ASP A 27 -6.07 3.25 0.90
C ASP A 27 -4.71 3.55 0.29
N LEU A 28 -3.78 2.60 0.39
CA LEU A 28 -2.52 2.61 -0.35
C LEU A 28 -2.52 1.45 -1.35
N VAL A 29 -2.45 1.80 -2.63
CA VAL A 29 -2.39 0.84 -3.73
C VAL A 29 -1.16 1.14 -4.56
N ILE A 30 -0.38 0.11 -4.85
CA ILE A 30 0.77 0.20 -5.74
C ILE A 30 0.54 -0.76 -6.90
N ASN A 31 0.48 -0.25 -8.12
CA ASN A 31 0.26 -1.02 -9.33
C ASN A 31 1.31 -0.65 -10.37
N ASN A 32 2.24 -1.58 -10.63
CA ASN A 32 3.42 -1.35 -11.46
C ASN A 32 4.24 -0.14 -10.97
N ASN A 33 4.32 0.91 -11.78
CA ASN A 33 5.10 2.13 -11.55
C ASN A 33 4.23 3.31 -11.09
N ALA A 34 2.97 3.07 -10.74
CA ALA A 34 2.06 4.06 -10.20
C ALA A 34 1.54 3.61 -8.82
N GLY A 35 1.32 4.59 -7.95
CA GLY A 35 0.67 4.36 -6.67
C GLY A 35 -0.36 5.43 -6.35
N SER A 36 -1.34 5.05 -5.54
CA SER A 36 -2.34 5.96 -4.98
C SER A 36 -2.41 5.82 -3.46
N CYS A 37 -2.62 6.93 -2.77
CA CYS A 37 -2.75 6.99 -1.31
C CYS A 37 -3.89 7.93 -0.90
N ASN A 38 -5.05 7.41 -0.49
CA ASN A 38 -6.19 8.26 -0.11
C ASN A 38 -6.12 8.79 1.34
N GLN A 39 -5.18 8.28 2.15
CA GLN A 39 -4.89 8.71 3.52
C GLN A 39 -6.09 8.61 4.48
N CYS A 40 -7.07 7.76 4.18
CA CYS A 40 -8.32 7.64 4.92
C CYS A 40 -8.25 6.65 6.09
N TYR A 41 -7.33 5.69 6.06
CA TYR A 41 -7.31 4.52 6.96
C TYR A 41 -5.98 4.33 7.70
N TYR A 42 -5.08 5.31 7.62
CA TYR A 42 -3.85 5.38 8.41
C TYR A 42 -4.01 6.37 9.57
N GLU A 43 -3.40 6.06 10.72
CA GLU A 43 -3.44 6.91 11.93
C GLU A 43 -2.71 8.26 11.74
N SER A 44 -1.86 8.35 10.72
CA SER A 44 -1.12 9.55 10.33
C SER A 44 -0.96 9.58 8.82
N THR A 45 -0.86 10.79 8.26
CA THR A 45 -0.45 11.01 6.87
C THR A 45 0.88 10.31 6.59
N ILE A 46 0.90 9.46 5.55
CA ILE A 46 2.11 8.74 5.11
C ILE A 46 2.73 9.34 3.84
N LEU A 47 1.96 10.10 3.06
CA LEU A 47 2.37 10.82 1.85
C LEU A 47 1.62 12.15 1.78
N ASP A 48 2.23 13.18 1.21
CA ASP A 48 1.63 14.51 1.01
C ASP A 48 0.83 14.62 -0.30
N THR A 49 0.76 13.53 -1.07
CA THR A 49 0.04 13.41 -2.35
C THR A 49 -0.85 12.18 -2.37
N ASN A 50 -1.92 12.23 -3.17
CA ASN A 50 -2.80 11.10 -3.39
C ASN A 50 -2.37 10.20 -4.54
N ASN A 51 -1.52 10.68 -5.45
CA ASN A 51 -1.01 9.90 -6.57
C ASN A 51 0.49 10.15 -6.70
N PHE A 52 1.24 9.09 -7.00
CA PHE A 52 2.69 9.15 -7.14
C PHE A 52 3.19 8.16 -8.19
N THR A 53 4.33 8.47 -8.79
CA THR A 53 5.11 7.56 -9.63
C THR A 53 6.20 6.91 -8.80
N ILE A 54 6.54 5.67 -9.13
CA ILE A 54 7.53 4.89 -8.40
C ILE A 54 8.76 4.73 -9.27
N GLU A 55 9.89 5.22 -8.79
CA GLU A 55 11.20 5.01 -9.42
C GLU A 55 11.80 3.67 -8.98
N GLU A 56 11.68 3.34 -7.69
CA GLU A 56 12.26 2.14 -7.09
C GLU A 56 11.38 1.59 -5.95
N MET A 57 11.41 0.26 -5.75
CA MET A 57 10.72 -0.43 -4.66
C MET A 57 11.58 -1.57 -4.11
N GLU A 58 11.74 -1.62 -2.79
CA GLU A 58 12.39 -2.72 -2.07
C GLU A 58 11.41 -3.42 -1.13
N ILE A 59 11.44 -4.77 -1.10
CA ILE A 59 10.61 -5.61 -0.23
C ILE A 59 11.50 -6.50 0.64
N PHE A 60 11.39 -6.36 1.95
CA PHE A 60 12.16 -7.14 2.92
C PHE A 60 11.31 -8.28 3.52
N ARG A 61 11.91 -9.47 3.64
CA ARG A 61 11.31 -10.63 4.33
C ARG A 61 12.12 -10.96 5.58
N THR A 62 11.45 -11.29 6.67
CA THR A 62 12.08 -11.72 7.93
C THR A 62 11.71 -13.18 8.20
N ASN A 63 12.69 -13.95 8.72
CA ASN A 63 12.53 -15.35 9.12
C ASN A 63 12.20 -15.43 10.62
#